data_AF-A0ABD0ZIP9-F1
#
_entry.id   AF-A0ABD0ZIP9-F1
#
_cell.length_a   1.000
_cell.length_b   1.000
_cell.length_c   1.000
_cell.angle_alpha   90.00
_cell.angle_beta   90.00
_cell.angle_gamma   90.00
#
_symmetry.space_group_name_H-M   'P 1'
#
loop_
_entity.id
_entity.type
_entity.pdbx_description
1 polymer ?
#
loop_
_entity_poly.entity_id
_entity_poly.type
_entity_poly.pdbx_seq_one_letter_code
_entity_poly.pdbx_strand_id
1 'polypeptide(L)'
;MKSMVKKLKQSVRSGSSEKMKEKVIQEERWFLENGSIFLKELIADCNGKSIPIRSFSSDQIVKATSNFDSSCFVAFEGIYTWWYRGIIEDRTYMIERYLVDKATEYRVGEIYNDFVLSARMSNHTNFLKLLGCCLEFPFPVLVFENAEHGVLNQRGGTMVNREESLLSWSVRLRIAKEIANAVTYLHSAFPKITIHRDVKPTRIFLDKNWTAKLSGFSFSITLPEGKSKIATVPVVGTWGYIDPTYRATGSVTEYVDVYSFGIFLMVVLSGRPVFFNGSNGKRERIISYVKDLYENDKLDEVIDPSYPNTAKDITTGQRLQVEACVVLALSCWEKRDEDRPKMIQVAKELKRIITSF
;
A
#
# COMPACT_ATOMS: atom_id res chain seq x y z
N MET A 1 -12.71 -12.84 -24.77
CA MET A 1 -13.13 -13.10 -26.18
C MET A 1 -14.34 -14.05 -26.31
N LYS A 2 -14.26 -15.37 -26.07
CA LYS A 2 -15.41 -16.30 -26.29
C LYS A 2 -16.68 -15.95 -25.49
N SER A 3 -16.54 -15.52 -24.23
CA SER A 3 -17.66 -15.10 -23.37
C SER A 3 -18.35 -13.81 -23.86
N MET A 4 -17.56 -12.80 -24.26
CA MET A 4 -18.08 -11.54 -24.81
C MET A 4 -18.72 -11.70 -26.20
N VAL A 5 -18.09 -12.47 -27.09
CA VAL A 5 -18.69 -12.79 -28.41
C VAL A 5 -20.02 -13.53 -28.24
N LYS A 6 -20.15 -14.35 -27.18
CA LYS A 6 -21.43 -14.97 -26.80
C LYS A 6 -22.44 -13.93 -26.29
N LYS A 7 -22.02 -12.96 -25.46
CA LYS A 7 -22.87 -11.84 -25.01
C LYS A 7 -23.36 -10.97 -26.18
N LEU A 8 -22.50 -10.62 -27.13
CA LEU A 8 -22.88 -9.89 -28.36
C LEU A 8 -23.87 -10.69 -29.20
N LYS A 9 -23.59 -11.98 -29.47
CA LYS A 9 -24.50 -12.85 -30.23
C LYS A 9 -25.85 -13.05 -29.52
N GLN A 10 -25.86 -13.12 -28.19
CA GLN A 10 -27.09 -13.20 -27.41
C GLN A 10 -27.86 -11.88 -27.46
N SER A 11 -27.18 -10.74 -27.28
CA SER A 11 -27.77 -9.39 -27.34
C SER A 11 -28.41 -9.09 -28.70
N VAL A 12 -27.76 -9.51 -29.80
CA VAL A 12 -28.29 -9.39 -31.17
C VAL A 12 -29.51 -10.30 -31.37
N ARG A 13 -29.49 -11.52 -30.80
CA ARG A 13 -30.62 -12.48 -30.90
C ARG A 13 -31.82 -12.09 -30.02
N SER A 14 -31.62 -11.33 -28.94
CA SER A 14 -32.67 -10.99 -27.96
C SER A 14 -33.33 -9.63 -28.19
N GLY A 15 -33.07 -8.94 -29.31
CA GLY A 15 -33.70 -7.63 -29.59
C GLY A 15 -33.29 -6.50 -28.63
N SER A 16 -32.09 -6.57 -28.06
CA SER A 16 -31.61 -5.63 -27.04
C SER A 16 -31.57 -4.18 -27.54
N SER A 17 -31.91 -3.23 -26.66
CA SER A 17 -31.83 -1.78 -26.90
C SER A 17 -30.45 -1.36 -27.42
N GLU A 18 -30.40 -0.36 -28.29
CA GLU A 18 -29.18 0.22 -28.88
C GLU A 18 -28.13 0.60 -27.81
N LYS A 19 -28.58 1.14 -26.67
CA LYS A 19 -27.73 1.45 -25.51
C LYS A 19 -26.99 0.23 -24.95
N MET A 20 -27.63 -0.95 -24.96
CA MET A 20 -27.00 -2.19 -24.49
C MET A 20 -25.91 -2.65 -25.47
N LYS A 21 -26.11 -2.46 -26.78
CA LYS A 21 -25.12 -2.80 -27.80
C LYS A 21 -23.91 -1.88 -27.70
N GLU A 22 -24.12 -0.58 -27.53
CA GLU A 22 -23.05 0.41 -27.32
C GLU A 22 -22.20 0.09 -26.08
N LYS A 23 -22.85 -0.25 -24.95
CA LYS A 23 -22.15 -0.64 -23.73
C LYS A 23 -21.20 -1.82 -23.97
N VAL A 24 -21.69 -2.89 -24.62
CA VAL A 24 -20.88 -4.09 -24.85
C VAL A 24 -19.70 -3.81 -25.80
N ILE A 25 -19.91 -2.99 -26.84
CA ILE A 25 -18.83 -2.55 -27.74
C ILE A 25 -17.77 -1.77 -26.98
N GLN A 26 -18.19 -0.88 -26.08
CA GLN A 26 -17.27 -0.09 -25.26
C GLN A 26 -16.48 -0.97 -24.27
N GLU A 27 -17.13 -1.93 -23.62
CA GLU A 27 -16.46 -2.91 -22.73
C GLU A 27 -15.42 -3.75 -23.49
N GLU A 28 -15.72 -4.14 -24.74
CA GLU A 28 -14.77 -4.86 -25.60
C GLU A 28 -13.56 -3.99 -25.98
N ARG A 29 -13.79 -2.72 -26.29
CA ARG A 29 -12.70 -1.76 -26.57
C ARG A 29 -11.77 -1.63 -25.37
N TRP A 30 -12.34 -1.42 -24.18
CA TRP A 30 -11.55 -1.34 -22.93
C TRP A 30 -10.79 -2.64 -22.65
N PHE A 31 -11.43 -3.79 -22.84
CA PHE A 31 -10.76 -5.08 -22.64
C PHE A 31 -9.52 -5.24 -23.53
N LEU A 32 -9.62 -4.88 -24.81
CA LEU A 32 -8.51 -4.97 -25.76
C LEU A 32 -7.40 -3.97 -25.43
N GLU A 33 -7.76 -2.71 -25.17
CA GLU A 33 -6.81 -1.65 -24.84
C GLU A 33 -6.06 -1.98 -23.55
N ASN A 34 -6.78 -2.21 -22.46
CA ASN A 34 -6.19 -2.50 -21.16
C ASN A 34 -5.36 -3.78 -21.17
N GLY A 35 -5.89 -4.83 -21.80
CA GLY A 35 -5.19 -6.11 -21.92
C GLY A 35 -3.89 -5.99 -22.73
N SER A 36 -3.88 -5.16 -23.78
CA SER A 36 -2.68 -4.95 -24.59
C SER A 36 -1.58 -4.21 -23.85
N ILE A 37 -1.93 -3.19 -23.04
CA ILE A 37 -0.95 -2.42 -22.25
C ILE A 37 -0.41 -3.31 -21.14
N PHE A 38 -1.28 -3.97 -20.37
CA PHE A 38 -0.88 -4.88 -19.31
C PHE A 38 0.06 -5.98 -19.81
N LEU A 39 -0.26 -6.62 -20.96
CA LEU A 39 0.57 -7.69 -21.49
C LEU A 39 1.97 -7.19 -21.89
N LYS A 40 2.07 -5.99 -22.48
CA LYS A 40 3.37 -5.37 -22.82
C LYS A 40 4.22 -5.13 -21.57
N GLU A 41 3.63 -4.54 -20.53
CA GLU A 41 4.32 -4.26 -19.27
C GLU A 41 4.73 -5.55 -18.54
N LEU A 42 3.85 -6.56 -18.52
CA LEU A 42 4.14 -7.86 -17.92
C LEU A 42 5.28 -8.59 -18.64
N ILE A 43 5.33 -8.51 -19.96
CA ILE A 43 6.44 -9.05 -20.76
C ILE A 43 7.74 -8.30 -20.45
N ALA A 44 7.70 -6.97 -20.39
CA ALA A 44 8.87 -6.16 -20.07
C ALA A 44 9.42 -6.43 -18.66
N ASP A 45 8.54 -6.70 -17.69
CA ASP A 45 8.91 -6.92 -16.29
C ASP A 45 9.39 -8.35 -16.01
N CYS A 46 8.65 -9.37 -16.46
CA CYS A 46 8.84 -10.76 -16.06
C CYS A 46 8.80 -11.76 -17.23
N ASN A 47 9.02 -11.31 -18.46
CA ASN A 47 8.93 -12.12 -19.69
C ASN A 47 7.57 -12.84 -19.81
N GLY A 48 6.50 -12.23 -19.29
CA GLY A 48 5.13 -12.76 -19.34
C GLY A 48 4.84 -13.88 -18.34
N LYS A 49 5.78 -14.22 -17.45
CA LYS A 49 5.58 -15.25 -16.41
C LYS A 49 4.98 -14.63 -15.15
N SER A 50 3.71 -14.91 -14.88
CA SER A 50 3.01 -14.41 -13.70
C SER A 50 2.24 -15.51 -12.95
N ILE A 51 1.69 -15.15 -11.80
CA ILE A 51 0.69 -15.96 -11.11
C ILE A 51 -0.55 -16.19 -12.00
N PRO A 52 -1.38 -17.21 -11.72
CA PRO A 52 -2.70 -17.29 -12.35
C PRO A 52 -3.56 -16.07 -11.98
N ILE A 53 -3.89 -15.24 -12.97
CA ILE A 53 -4.76 -14.06 -12.81
C ILE A 53 -6.16 -14.42 -13.33
N ARG A 54 -7.16 -14.45 -12.43
CA ARG A 54 -8.55 -14.68 -12.82
C ARG A 54 -9.10 -13.46 -13.56
N SER A 55 -9.74 -13.69 -14.70
CA SER A 55 -10.53 -12.65 -15.39
C SER A 55 -11.96 -12.64 -14.84
N PHE A 56 -12.36 -11.52 -14.26
CA PHE A 56 -13.73 -11.23 -13.83
C PHE A 56 -14.45 -10.36 -14.87
N SER A 57 -15.78 -10.45 -14.94
CA SER A 57 -16.59 -9.58 -15.80
C SER A 57 -17.04 -8.30 -15.09
N SER A 58 -17.37 -7.26 -15.86
CA SER A 58 -17.96 -6.02 -15.34
C SER A 58 -19.20 -6.29 -14.49
N ASP A 59 -20.08 -7.20 -14.93
CA ASP A 59 -21.29 -7.58 -14.19
C ASP A 59 -20.97 -8.18 -12.81
N GLN A 60 -19.92 -8.99 -12.67
CA GLN A 60 -19.52 -9.56 -11.39
C GLN A 60 -19.03 -8.48 -10.44
N ILE A 61 -18.20 -7.56 -10.95
CA ILE A 61 -17.66 -6.44 -10.17
C ILE A 61 -18.78 -5.50 -9.72
N VAL A 62 -19.66 -5.09 -10.64
CA VAL A 62 -20.80 -4.21 -10.34
C VAL A 62 -21.74 -4.86 -9.33
N LYS A 63 -22.05 -6.16 -9.49
CA LYS A 63 -22.89 -6.87 -8.51
C LYS A 63 -22.21 -6.97 -7.14
N ALA A 64 -20.92 -7.30 -7.11
CA ALA A 64 -20.17 -7.49 -5.87
C ALA A 64 -20.04 -6.22 -5.04
N THR A 65 -19.96 -5.06 -5.68
CA THR A 65 -19.81 -3.76 -5.02
C THR A 65 -21.13 -2.98 -4.90
N SER A 66 -22.27 -3.61 -5.20
CA SER A 66 -23.59 -2.93 -5.25
C SER A 66 -23.54 -1.66 -6.12
N ASN A 67 -22.92 -1.75 -7.29
CA ASN A 67 -22.63 -0.63 -8.18
C ASN A 67 -21.72 0.44 -7.54
N PHE A 68 -20.66 -0.01 -6.86
CA PHE A 68 -19.69 0.83 -6.16
C PHE A 68 -20.32 1.74 -5.10
N ASP A 69 -21.32 1.21 -4.39
CA ASP A 69 -22.02 1.92 -3.34
C ASP A 69 -21.13 2.21 -2.12
N SER A 70 -21.46 3.30 -1.43
CA SER A 70 -20.76 3.74 -0.22
C SER A 70 -20.77 2.70 0.91
N SER A 71 -21.75 1.80 0.97
CA SER A 71 -21.79 0.70 1.94
C SER A 71 -20.68 -0.33 1.75
N CYS A 72 -20.14 -0.44 0.53
CA CYS A 72 -19.04 -1.34 0.19
C CYS A 72 -17.67 -0.66 0.30
N PHE A 73 -17.62 0.65 0.49
CA PHE A 73 -16.38 1.42 0.56
C PHE A 73 -15.54 1.02 1.78
N VAL A 74 -14.24 0.85 1.56
CA VAL A 74 -13.27 0.53 2.62
C VAL A 74 -12.33 1.70 2.85
N ALA A 75 -11.70 2.19 1.79
CA ALA A 75 -10.71 3.25 1.89
C ALA A 75 -10.49 3.95 0.56
N PHE A 76 -9.83 5.10 0.64
CA PHE A 76 -9.43 5.90 -0.49
C PHE A 76 -7.96 6.26 -0.36
N GLU A 77 -7.21 6.09 -1.45
CA GLU A 77 -5.78 6.38 -1.51
C GLU A 77 -5.48 7.48 -2.54
N GLY A 78 -4.89 8.57 -2.04
CA GLY A 78 -4.45 9.68 -2.88
C GLY A 78 -5.63 10.47 -3.44
N ILE A 79 -5.65 10.66 -4.75
CA ILE A 79 -6.76 11.34 -5.46
C ILE A 79 -7.45 10.41 -6.48
N TYR A 80 -7.00 9.17 -6.63
CA TYR A 80 -7.33 8.35 -7.80
C TYR A 80 -7.84 6.93 -7.49
N THR A 81 -7.64 6.40 -6.28
CA THR A 81 -7.88 4.97 -6.05
C THR A 81 -8.85 4.71 -4.92
N TRP A 82 -9.92 3.97 -5.20
CA TRP A 82 -10.96 3.59 -4.25
C TRP A 82 -10.92 2.08 -4.00
N TRP A 83 -10.99 1.70 -2.73
CA TRP A 83 -11.05 0.32 -2.27
C TRP A 83 -12.46 -0.01 -1.81
N TYR A 84 -12.98 -1.13 -2.31
CA TYR A 84 -14.28 -1.66 -1.96
C TYR A 84 -14.15 -3.08 -1.45
N ARG A 85 -15.05 -3.47 -0.55
CA ARG A 85 -15.29 -4.86 -0.19
C ARG A 85 -16.42 -5.38 -1.07
N GLY A 86 -16.25 -6.55 -1.65
CA GLY A 86 -17.30 -7.17 -2.48
C GLY A 86 -17.35 -8.68 -2.34
N ILE A 87 -18.49 -9.28 -2.67
CA ILE A 87 -18.69 -10.73 -2.61
C ILE A 87 -18.94 -11.26 -4.02
N ILE A 88 -18.12 -12.22 -4.46
CA ILE A 88 -18.25 -12.92 -5.75
C ILE A 88 -18.24 -14.42 -5.45
N GLU A 89 -19.30 -15.13 -5.83
CA GLU A 89 -19.41 -16.59 -5.62
C GLU A 89 -19.13 -16.99 -4.16
N ASP A 90 -19.82 -16.34 -3.22
CA ASP A 90 -19.73 -16.56 -1.76
C ASP A 90 -18.35 -16.35 -1.14
N ARG A 91 -17.43 -15.69 -1.86
CA ARG A 91 -16.13 -15.29 -1.36
C ARG A 91 -16.02 -13.78 -1.31
N THR A 92 -15.53 -13.26 -0.19
CA THR A 92 -15.23 -11.84 -0.02
C THR A 92 -13.90 -11.49 -0.68
N TYR A 93 -13.85 -10.34 -1.34
CA TYR A 93 -12.68 -9.78 -2.00
C TYR A 93 -12.50 -8.31 -1.63
N MET A 94 -11.25 -7.86 -1.74
CA MET A 94 -10.92 -6.44 -1.82
C MET A 94 -10.82 -6.04 -3.30
N ILE A 95 -11.55 -5.01 -3.70
CA ILE A 95 -11.68 -4.55 -5.09
C ILE A 95 -11.13 -3.13 -5.17
N GLU A 96 -10.07 -2.96 -5.95
CA GLU A 96 -9.42 -1.68 -6.20
C GLU A 96 -9.88 -1.10 -7.53
N ARG A 97 -10.36 0.13 -7.51
CA ARG A 97 -10.83 0.86 -8.69
C ARG A 97 -10.12 2.20 -8.81
N TYR A 98 -9.59 2.46 -10.00
CA TYR A 98 -9.09 3.79 -10.36
C TYR A 98 -10.24 4.67 -10.86
N LEU A 99 -10.29 5.92 -10.39
CA LEU A 99 -11.23 6.93 -10.87
C LEU A 99 -10.79 7.46 -12.23
N VAL A 100 -11.77 7.91 -13.01
CA VAL A 100 -11.54 8.50 -14.33
C VAL A 100 -11.65 10.01 -14.19
N ASP A 101 -10.53 10.71 -14.25
CA ASP A 101 -10.47 12.15 -14.46
C ASP A 101 -9.33 12.52 -15.42
N LYS A 102 -9.29 13.78 -15.87
CA LYS A 102 -8.23 14.28 -16.77
C LYS A 102 -6.82 14.15 -16.19
N ALA A 103 -6.66 14.08 -14.88
CA ALA A 103 -5.35 13.92 -14.26
C ALA A 103 -4.85 12.47 -14.32
N THR A 104 -5.76 11.52 -14.49
CA THR A 104 -5.46 10.09 -14.59
C THR A 104 -4.84 9.72 -15.94
N GLU A 105 -5.17 10.42 -17.04
CA GLU A 105 -4.56 10.20 -18.37
C GLU A 105 -3.03 10.38 -18.37
N TYR A 106 -2.50 11.30 -17.55
CA TYR A 106 -1.06 11.53 -17.43
C TYR A 106 -0.35 10.49 -16.56
N ARG A 107 -1.09 9.61 -15.88
CA ARG A 107 -0.60 8.66 -14.88
C ARG A 107 -0.94 7.21 -15.20
N VAL A 108 -1.34 6.94 -16.45
CA VAL A 108 -1.70 5.59 -16.91
C VAL A 108 -0.59 4.57 -16.64
N GLY A 109 0.68 4.95 -16.80
CA GLY A 109 1.82 4.09 -16.47
C GLY A 109 1.86 3.65 -15.00
N GLU A 110 1.44 4.52 -14.06
CA GLU A 110 1.39 4.20 -12.63
C GLU A 110 0.38 3.07 -12.35
N ILE A 111 -0.76 3.06 -13.05
CA ILE A 111 -1.80 2.02 -12.92
C ILE A 111 -1.29 0.65 -13.35
N TYR A 112 -0.63 0.57 -14.51
CA TYR A 112 -0.14 -0.71 -15.02
C TYR A 112 1.10 -1.22 -14.28
N ASN A 113 1.94 -0.30 -13.79
CA ASN A 113 3.02 -0.64 -12.89
C ASN A 113 2.50 -1.26 -11.60
N ASP A 114 1.44 -0.69 -11.02
CA ASP A 114 0.77 -1.25 -9.84
C ASP A 114 0.26 -2.67 -10.09
N PHE A 115 -0.41 -2.86 -11.23
CA PHE A 115 -0.99 -4.14 -11.61
C PHE A 115 0.08 -5.23 -11.81
N VAL A 116 1.17 -4.92 -12.54
CA VAL A 116 2.26 -5.86 -12.81
C VAL A 116 3.03 -6.20 -11.53
N LEU A 117 3.39 -5.18 -10.73
CA LEU A 117 4.13 -5.40 -9.49
C LEU A 117 3.28 -6.15 -8.46
N SER A 118 1.99 -5.82 -8.34
CA SER A 118 1.05 -6.58 -7.50
C SER A 118 1.01 -8.05 -7.89
N ALA A 119 0.95 -8.36 -9.20
CA ALA A 119 1.00 -9.73 -9.70
C ALA A 119 2.33 -10.44 -9.34
N ARG A 120 3.46 -9.74 -9.47
CA ARG A 120 4.80 -10.29 -9.17
C ARG A 120 4.99 -10.57 -7.68
N MET A 121 4.54 -9.67 -6.80
CA MET A 121 4.78 -9.77 -5.35
C MET A 121 3.81 -10.70 -4.62
N SER A 122 2.71 -11.09 -5.27
CA SER A 122 1.61 -11.90 -4.71
C SER A 122 1.97 -13.27 -4.16
N ASN A 123 3.17 -13.79 -4.44
CA ASN A 123 3.64 -15.06 -3.87
C ASN A 123 4.25 -14.91 -2.46
N HIS A 124 4.55 -13.69 -2.03
CA HIS A 124 5.14 -13.43 -0.72
C HIS A 124 4.06 -13.00 0.29
N THR A 125 4.13 -13.54 1.50
CA THR A 125 3.04 -13.49 2.50
C THR A 125 2.71 -12.09 3.01
N ASN A 126 3.70 -11.19 3.02
CA ASN A 126 3.53 -9.80 3.48
C ASN A 126 3.15 -8.80 2.39
N PHE A 127 2.65 -9.28 1.24
CA PHE A 127 1.99 -8.45 0.23
C PHE A 127 0.53 -8.85 0.09
N LEU A 128 -0.32 -7.89 -0.28
CA LEU A 128 -1.73 -8.16 -0.55
C LEU A 128 -1.82 -8.93 -1.88
N LYS A 129 -2.33 -10.16 -1.82
CA LYS A 129 -2.34 -11.06 -2.98
C LYS A 129 -3.37 -10.63 -4.00
N LEU A 130 -2.91 -10.34 -5.21
CA LEU A 130 -3.74 -10.17 -6.39
C LEU A 130 -4.29 -11.54 -6.82
N LEU A 131 -5.61 -11.65 -6.98
CA LEU A 131 -6.30 -12.87 -7.39
C LEU A 131 -6.83 -12.77 -8.81
N GLY A 132 -7.09 -11.57 -9.30
CA GLY A 132 -7.61 -11.35 -10.63
C GLY A 132 -7.78 -9.89 -10.99
N CYS A 133 -8.40 -9.67 -12.15
CA CYS A 133 -8.72 -8.35 -12.65
C CYS A 133 -10.00 -8.39 -13.49
N CYS A 134 -10.61 -7.22 -13.68
CA CYS A 134 -11.58 -6.96 -14.73
C CYS A 134 -11.04 -5.85 -15.63
N LEU A 135 -10.95 -6.13 -16.93
CA LEU A 135 -10.41 -5.20 -17.94
C LEU A 135 -11.52 -4.46 -18.71
N GLU A 136 -12.78 -4.71 -18.36
CA GLU A 136 -13.99 -4.23 -19.03
C GLU A 136 -14.43 -2.84 -18.50
N PHE A 137 -13.50 -2.08 -17.94
CA PHE A 137 -13.70 -0.72 -17.38
C PHE A 137 -12.69 0.25 -18.01
N PRO A 138 -12.88 1.58 -17.89
CA PRO A 138 -11.93 2.56 -18.43
C PRO A 138 -10.47 2.32 -18.04
N PHE A 139 -10.23 1.87 -16.81
CA PHE A 139 -8.96 1.33 -16.33
C PHE A 139 -9.21 -0.04 -15.70
N PRO A 140 -8.17 -0.91 -15.60
CA PRO A 140 -8.31 -2.20 -14.92
C PRO A 140 -8.87 -2.04 -13.50
N VAL A 141 -9.83 -2.88 -13.15
CA VAL A 141 -10.28 -3.07 -11.76
C VAL A 141 -9.55 -4.29 -11.21
N LEU A 142 -8.79 -4.11 -10.14
CA LEU A 142 -7.98 -5.18 -9.55
C LEU A 142 -8.75 -5.85 -8.42
N VAL A 143 -8.62 -7.18 -8.33
CA VAL A 143 -9.33 -8.00 -7.35
C VAL A 143 -8.32 -8.77 -6.52
N PHE A 144 -8.29 -8.48 -5.22
CA PHE A 144 -7.35 -9.00 -4.24
C PHE A 144 -8.03 -9.96 -3.26
N GLU A 145 -7.22 -10.72 -2.54
CA GLU A 145 -7.67 -11.50 -1.40
C GLU A 145 -8.38 -10.62 -0.34
N ASN A 146 -9.18 -11.26 0.49
CA ASN A 146 -9.85 -10.58 1.58
C ASN A 146 -8.85 -10.09 2.63
N ALA A 147 -9.07 -8.87 3.12
CA ALA A 147 -8.43 -8.34 4.32
C ALA A 147 -9.52 -8.06 5.35
N GLU A 148 -9.72 -9.00 6.29
CA GLU A 148 -10.82 -8.97 7.25
C GLU A 148 -10.78 -7.73 8.13
N HIS A 149 -9.59 -7.35 8.60
CA HIS A 149 -9.40 -6.17 9.46
C HIS A 149 -9.21 -4.88 8.65
N GLY A 150 -9.33 -4.95 7.32
CA GLY A 150 -9.26 -3.80 6.43
C GLY A 150 -7.83 -3.26 6.27
N VAL A 151 -7.74 -1.94 6.11
CA VAL A 151 -6.48 -1.20 5.93
C VAL A 151 -6.18 -0.37 7.18
N LEU A 152 -4.90 -0.14 7.49
CA LEU A 152 -4.54 0.76 8.57
C LEU A 152 -4.95 2.20 8.25
N ASN A 153 -5.46 2.90 9.25
CA ASN A 153 -5.72 4.34 9.17
C ASN A 153 -4.42 5.15 9.30
N GLN A 154 -4.52 6.49 9.21
CA GLN A 154 -3.36 7.38 9.28
C GLN A 154 -2.59 7.33 10.59
N ARG A 155 -3.14 6.67 11.63
CA ARG A 155 -2.57 6.48 12.96
C ARG A 155 -2.05 5.06 13.19
N GLY A 156 -2.13 4.17 12.20
CA GLY A 156 -1.71 2.78 12.33
C GLY A 156 -2.68 1.88 13.10
N GLY A 157 -3.93 2.31 13.30
CA GLY A 157 -5.04 1.51 13.83
C GLY A 157 -5.98 1.02 12.73
N THR A 158 -7.07 0.38 13.11
CA THR A 158 -8.14 -0.06 12.20
C THR A 158 -9.50 0.50 12.61
N MET A 159 -10.44 0.60 11.68
CA MET A 159 -11.83 0.91 12.02
C MET A 159 -12.56 -0.38 12.42
N VAL A 160 -12.99 -0.49 13.68
CA VAL A 160 -13.83 -1.59 14.18
C VAL A 160 -15.16 -0.99 14.60
N ASN A 161 -16.28 -1.45 14.02
CA ASN A 161 -17.62 -0.91 14.29
C ASN A 161 -17.74 0.62 14.10
N ARG A 162 -16.98 1.20 13.16
CA ARG A 162 -16.87 2.66 12.91
C ARG A 162 -16.21 3.45 14.05
N GLU A 163 -15.60 2.77 15.00
CA GLU A 163 -14.72 3.37 16.01
C GLU A 163 -13.26 3.06 15.68
N GLU A 164 -12.38 4.03 15.91
CA GLU A 164 -10.95 3.81 15.75
C GLU A 164 -10.45 2.90 16.87
N SER A 165 -9.98 1.71 16.48
CA SER A 165 -9.32 0.78 17.38
C SER A 165 -7.82 0.84 17.15
N LEU A 166 -7.09 1.19 18.21
CA LEU A 166 -5.65 1.02 18.22
C LEU A 166 -5.29 -0.43 18.51
N LEU A 167 -4.31 -0.92 17.77
CA LEU A 167 -3.84 -2.28 17.90
C LEU A 167 -2.99 -2.44 19.17
N SER A 168 -2.93 -3.64 19.72
CA SER A 168 -2.02 -3.94 20.83
C SER A 168 -0.56 -3.72 20.43
N TRP A 169 0.29 -3.44 21.41
CA TRP A 169 1.72 -3.18 21.19
C TRP A 169 2.42 -4.32 20.42
N SER A 170 2.15 -5.56 20.79
CA SER A 170 2.72 -6.74 20.12
C SER A 170 2.27 -6.88 18.66
N VAL A 171 1.00 -6.56 18.35
CA VAL A 171 0.49 -6.55 16.98
C VAL A 171 1.17 -5.46 16.16
N ARG A 172 1.36 -4.26 16.71
CA ARG A 172 2.05 -3.15 16.03
C ARG A 172 3.50 -3.46 15.70
N LEU A 173 4.25 -4.02 16.66
CA LEU A 173 5.63 -4.45 16.42
C LEU A 173 5.69 -5.56 15.37
N ARG A 174 4.75 -6.51 15.39
CA ARG A 174 4.66 -7.54 14.34
C ARG A 174 4.42 -6.92 12.97
N ILE A 175 3.47 -5.99 12.86
CA ILE A 175 3.19 -5.25 11.62
C ILE A 175 4.47 -4.56 11.12
N ALA A 176 5.16 -3.82 11.99
CA ALA A 176 6.40 -3.15 11.64
C ALA A 176 7.46 -4.11 11.09
N LYS A 177 7.66 -5.26 11.76
CA LYS A 177 8.60 -6.30 11.30
C LYS A 177 8.18 -6.91 9.96
N GLU A 178 6.91 -7.20 9.78
CA GLU A 178 6.38 -7.81 8.55
C GLU A 178 6.49 -6.87 7.36
N ILE A 179 6.25 -5.56 7.56
CA ILE A 179 6.48 -4.56 6.52
C ILE A 179 7.97 -4.34 6.27
N ALA A 180 8.82 -4.41 7.29
CA ALA A 180 10.27 -4.37 7.08
C ALA A 180 10.76 -5.55 6.21
N ASN A 181 10.19 -6.74 6.41
CA ASN A 181 10.45 -7.91 5.57
C ASN A 181 9.95 -7.71 4.14
N ALA A 182 8.74 -7.17 3.96
CA ALA A 182 8.17 -6.88 2.64
C ALA A 182 9.07 -5.90 1.85
N VAL A 183 9.46 -4.78 2.46
CA VAL A 183 10.35 -3.79 1.80
C VAL A 183 11.73 -4.39 1.52
N THR A 184 12.28 -5.19 2.45
CA THR A 184 13.52 -5.93 2.21
C THR A 184 13.40 -6.86 1.01
N TYR A 185 12.27 -7.55 0.84
CA TYR A 185 12.01 -8.41 -0.31
C TYR A 185 12.02 -7.62 -1.62
N LEU A 186 11.39 -6.44 -1.67
CA LEU A 186 11.43 -5.56 -2.84
C LEU A 186 12.86 -5.16 -3.22
N HIS A 187 13.71 -4.89 -2.23
CA HIS A 187 15.06 -4.40 -2.44
C HIS A 187 16.08 -5.49 -2.80
N SER A 188 15.81 -6.75 -2.45
CA SER A 188 16.86 -7.79 -2.44
C SER A 188 16.49 -9.14 -3.05
N ALA A 189 15.20 -9.43 -3.28
CA ALA A 189 14.78 -10.74 -3.79
C ALA A 189 14.98 -10.93 -5.30
N PHE A 190 15.23 -9.85 -6.04
CA PHE A 190 15.36 -9.86 -7.50
C PHE A 190 16.68 -9.18 -7.94
N PRO A 191 17.22 -9.50 -9.13
CA PRO A 191 18.42 -8.85 -9.66
C PRO A 191 18.27 -7.32 -9.86
N LYS A 192 17.03 -6.88 -10.09
CA LYS A 192 16.65 -5.47 -10.19
C LYS A 192 15.98 -5.03 -8.89
N ILE A 193 16.46 -3.94 -8.31
CA ILE A 193 15.92 -3.38 -7.06
C ILE A 193 14.59 -2.69 -7.36
N THR A 194 13.51 -3.10 -6.69
CA THR A 194 12.23 -2.39 -6.74
C THR A 194 12.10 -1.49 -5.52
N ILE A 195 11.83 -0.21 -5.72
CA ILE A 195 11.69 0.80 -4.67
C ILE A 195 10.25 1.28 -4.65
N HIS A 196 9.58 1.17 -3.51
CA HIS A 196 8.13 1.38 -3.40
C HIS A 196 7.74 2.87 -3.48
N ARG A 197 8.51 3.74 -2.82
CA ARG A 197 8.35 5.21 -2.71
C ARG A 197 7.07 5.72 -2.04
N ASP A 198 6.27 4.85 -1.43
CA ASP A 198 5.01 5.23 -0.76
C ASP A 198 4.69 4.33 0.45
N VAL A 199 5.71 3.91 1.20
CA VAL A 199 5.53 3.10 2.41
C VAL A 199 4.88 3.96 3.50
N LYS A 200 3.62 3.66 3.83
CA LYS A 200 2.81 4.36 4.83
C LYS A 200 1.68 3.46 5.35
N PRO A 201 1.03 3.78 6.48
CA PRO A 201 0.00 2.92 7.06
C PRO A 201 -1.14 2.60 6.10
N THR A 202 -1.60 3.57 5.33
CA THR A 202 -2.77 3.40 4.46
C THR A 202 -2.51 2.55 3.20
N ARG A 203 -1.29 1.99 3.09
CA ARG A 203 -0.91 0.93 2.13
C ARG A 203 -0.84 -0.47 2.76
N ILE A 204 -1.17 -0.59 4.04
CA ILE A 204 -1.03 -1.83 4.80
C ILE A 204 -2.41 -2.40 5.12
N PHE A 205 -2.72 -3.53 4.50
CA PHE A 205 -3.90 -4.32 4.80
C PHE A 205 -3.60 -5.37 5.88
N LEU A 206 -4.64 -5.79 6.58
CA LEU A 206 -4.56 -6.77 7.65
C LEU A 206 -5.54 -7.92 7.37
N ASP A 207 -5.00 -9.13 7.30
CA ASP A 207 -5.82 -10.35 7.22
C ASP A 207 -6.41 -10.72 8.60
N LYS A 208 -7.26 -11.74 8.63
CA LYS A 208 -7.88 -12.27 9.86
C LYS A 208 -6.91 -12.56 11.02
N ASN A 209 -5.64 -12.88 10.73
CA ASN A 209 -4.62 -13.21 11.72
C ASN A 209 -3.79 -11.99 12.13
N TRP A 210 -4.18 -10.79 11.67
CA TRP A 210 -3.45 -9.55 11.85
C TRP A 210 -2.05 -9.60 11.24
N THR A 211 -1.88 -10.33 10.14
CA THR A 211 -0.67 -10.29 9.30
C THR A 211 -0.74 -9.11 8.34
N ALA A 212 0.33 -8.32 8.32
CA ALA A 212 0.45 -7.12 7.50
C ALA A 212 0.75 -7.47 6.04
N LYS A 213 0.02 -6.80 5.14
CA LYS A 213 0.06 -6.99 3.69
C LYS A 213 0.24 -5.64 3.00
N LEU A 214 1.43 -5.40 2.45
CA LEU A 214 1.76 -4.20 1.69
C LEU A 214 1.07 -4.21 0.30
N SER A 215 0.55 -3.06 -0.11
CA SER A 215 -0.06 -2.82 -1.42
C SER A 215 0.28 -1.42 -1.97
N GLY A 216 -0.21 -1.09 -3.18
CA GLY A 216 -0.13 0.26 -3.75
C GLY A 216 1.22 0.56 -4.40
N PHE A 217 1.57 -0.20 -5.44
CA PHE A 217 2.82 -0.09 -6.17
C PHE A 217 2.79 0.96 -7.28
N SER A 218 1.76 1.81 -7.36
CA SER A 218 1.61 2.74 -8.49
C SER A 218 2.79 3.71 -8.62
N PHE A 219 3.41 4.12 -7.51
CA PHE A 219 4.61 4.96 -7.51
C PHE A 219 5.92 4.18 -7.49
N SER A 220 5.88 2.86 -7.46
CA SER A 220 7.09 2.05 -7.39
C SER A 220 7.91 2.16 -8.67
N ILE A 221 9.23 2.01 -8.55
CA ILE A 221 10.12 1.92 -9.71
C ILE A 221 11.05 0.73 -9.57
N THR A 222 11.44 0.15 -10.69
CA THR A 222 12.45 -0.91 -10.73
C THR A 222 13.73 -0.35 -11.35
N LEU A 223 14.83 -0.39 -10.60
CA LEU A 223 16.13 0.08 -11.06
C LEU A 223 16.68 -0.87 -12.14
N PRO A 224 17.43 -0.36 -13.14
CA PRO A 224 18.21 -1.20 -14.02
C PRO A 224 19.17 -2.09 -13.22
N GLU A 225 19.44 -3.28 -13.73
CA GLU A 225 20.34 -4.23 -13.07
C GLU A 225 21.73 -3.61 -12.85
N GLY A 226 22.31 -3.85 -11.66
CA GLY A 226 23.59 -3.28 -11.27
C GLY A 226 23.59 -1.77 -10.96
N LYS A 227 22.44 -1.09 -11.01
CA LYS A 227 22.31 0.31 -10.59
C LYS A 227 21.60 0.39 -9.23
N SER A 228 22.14 1.23 -8.34
CA SER A 228 21.56 1.56 -7.03
C SER A 228 20.90 2.94 -6.97
N LYS A 229 21.00 3.71 -8.07
CA LYS A 229 20.48 5.08 -8.15
C LYS A 229 19.98 5.38 -9.55
N ILE A 230 18.85 6.10 -9.63
CA ILE A 230 18.33 6.66 -10.88
C ILE A 230 17.73 8.04 -10.64
N ALA A 231 17.87 8.95 -11.60
CA ALA A 231 17.17 10.23 -11.56
C ALA A 231 15.75 10.07 -12.13
N THR A 232 14.74 10.59 -11.43
CA THR A 232 13.34 10.54 -11.84
C THR A 232 12.68 11.90 -11.66
N VAL A 233 11.97 12.37 -12.68
CA VAL A 233 11.09 13.54 -12.60
C VAL A 233 9.73 13.13 -13.18
N PRO A 234 8.60 13.42 -12.51
CA PRO A 234 8.47 14.18 -11.26
C PRO A 234 8.82 13.39 -9.99
N VAL A 235 9.02 14.13 -8.89
CA VAL A 235 9.03 13.57 -7.52
C VAL A 235 7.60 13.16 -7.16
N VAL A 236 7.39 11.90 -6.78
CA VAL A 236 6.09 11.34 -6.38
C VAL A 236 6.16 10.74 -4.98
N GLY A 237 5.00 10.56 -4.35
CA GLY A 237 4.87 10.00 -3.00
C GLY A 237 3.94 10.82 -2.12
N THR A 238 3.71 10.34 -0.88
CA THR A 238 2.82 11.01 0.07
C THR A 238 3.55 12.06 0.90
N TRP A 239 3.00 13.28 0.93
CA TRP A 239 3.52 14.37 1.74
C TRP A 239 3.70 13.96 3.21
N GLY A 240 4.83 14.34 3.80
CA GLY A 240 5.23 13.92 5.14
C GLY A 240 6.06 12.65 5.18
N TYR A 241 5.92 11.74 4.21
CA TYR A 241 6.72 10.51 4.06
C TYR A 241 7.84 10.63 3.03
N ILE A 242 7.72 11.57 2.08
CA ILE A 242 8.74 11.80 1.05
C ILE A 242 10.09 12.14 1.68
N ASP A 243 11.11 11.38 1.27
CA ASP A 243 12.50 11.61 1.65
C ASP A 243 12.99 13.00 1.18
N PRO A 244 13.58 13.82 2.07
CA PRO A 244 14.00 15.17 1.74
C PRO A 244 15.12 15.22 0.70
N THR A 245 16.02 14.22 0.68
CA THR A 245 17.13 14.14 -0.28
C THR A 245 16.59 13.82 -1.67
N TYR A 246 15.69 12.85 -1.79
CA TYR A 246 14.96 12.54 -3.02
C TYR A 246 14.16 13.75 -3.51
N ARG A 247 13.44 14.43 -2.62
CA ARG A 247 12.70 15.63 -2.97
C ARG A 247 13.59 16.74 -3.54
N ALA A 248 14.76 16.95 -2.94
CA ALA A 248 15.68 18.00 -3.36
C ALA A 248 16.43 17.65 -4.67
N THR A 249 16.74 16.37 -4.87
CA THR A 249 17.64 15.93 -5.96
C THR A 249 16.94 15.26 -7.12
N GLY A 250 15.68 14.85 -6.97
CA GLY A 250 14.96 13.99 -7.92
C GLY A 250 15.58 12.60 -8.07
N SER A 251 16.56 12.22 -7.24
CA SER A 251 17.24 10.93 -7.33
C SER A 251 16.64 9.91 -6.40
N VAL A 252 16.37 8.72 -6.91
CA VAL A 252 15.83 7.60 -6.15
C VAL A 252 16.93 6.57 -5.89
N THR A 253 17.06 6.19 -4.62
CA THR A 253 17.86 5.07 -4.08
C THR A 253 16.96 4.23 -3.18
N GLU A 254 17.39 3.04 -2.78
CA GLU A 254 16.62 2.20 -1.84
C GLU A 254 16.35 2.90 -0.49
N TYR A 255 17.16 3.89 -0.14
CA TYR A 255 17.07 4.64 1.11
C TYR A 255 15.86 5.59 1.18
N VAL A 256 15.19 5.84 0.05
CA VAL A 256 13.90 6.54 0.02
C VAL A 256 12.82 5.74 0.78
N ASP A 257 12.83 4.42 0.62
CA ASP A 257 11.93 3.54 1.36
C ASP A 257 12.34 3.40 2.82
N VAL A 258 13.65 3.40 3.12
CA VAL A 258 14.14 3.35 4.52
C VAL A 258 13.67 4.57 5.31
N TYR A 259 13.76 5.77 4.71
CA TYR A 259 13.28 7.00 5.35
C TYR A 259 11.78 6.96 5.64
N SER A 260 10.98 6.62 4.62
CA SER A 260 9.52 6.53 4.77
C SER A 260 9.12 5.41 5.74
N PHE A 261 9.86 4.30 5.77
CA PHE A 261 9.68 3.23 6.75
C PHE A 261 9.91 3.71 8.19
N GLY A 262 10.94 4.51 8.47
CA GLY A 262 11.16 5.06 9.82
C GLY A 262 9.97 5.90 10.30
N ILE A 263 9.33 6.64 9.39
CA ILE A 263 8.12 7.42 9.69
C ILE A 263 6.93 6.49 9.94
N PHE A 264 6.73 5.50 9.05
CA PHE A 264 5.72 4.47 9.22
C PHE A 264 5.84 3.76 10.57
N LEU A 265 7.06 3.38 10.97
CA LEU A 265 7.35 2.76 12.26
C LEU A 265 6.83 3.63 13.41
N MET A 266 7.19 4.92 13.43
CA MET A 266 6.75 5.84 14.48
C MET A 266 5.26 6.11 14.46
N VAL A 267 4.63 6.21 13.28
CA VAL A 267 3.16 6.38 13.19
C VAL A 267 2.44 5.18 13.80
N VAL A 268 2.82 3.96 13.40
CA VAL A 268 2.20 2.73 13.88
C VAL A 268 2.40 2.57 15.39
N LEU A 269 3.61 2.79 15.90
CA LEU A 269 3.90 2.62 17.33
C LEU A 269 3.29 3.72 18.19
N SER A 270 3.34 4.98 17.76
CA SER A 270 2.79 6.10 18.54
C SER A 270 1.26 6.15 18.52
N GLY A 271 0.60 5.72 17.46
CA GLY A 271 -0.83 6.02 17.27
C GLY A 271 -1.10 7.47 16.84
N ARG A 272 -0.06 8.21 16.44
CA ARG A 272 -0.15 9.59 15.96
C ARG A 272 -0.04 9.63 14.43
N PRO A 273 -0.83 10.47 13.75
CA PRO A 273 -0.65 10.66 12.32
C PRO A 273 0.66 11.40 12.02
N VAL A 274 1.13 11.34 10.78
CA VAL A 274 2.39 12.00 10.37
C VAL A 274 2.38 13.52 10.64
N PHE A 275 1.21 14.14 10.59
CA PHE A 275 0.96 15.51 11.02
C PHE A 275 -0.18 15.53 12.03
N PHE A 276 0.01 16.19 13.17
CA PHE A 276 -0.99 16.33 14.22
C PHE A 276 -0.88 17.70 14.90
N ASN A 277 -1.85 18.04 15.75
CA ASN A 277 -1.75 19.23 16.59
C ASN A 277 -1.16 18.82 17.94
N GLY A 278 -0.05 19.45 18.33
CA GLY A 278 0.56 19.29 19.64
C GLY A 278 -0.33 19.85 20.76
N SER A 279 0.07 19.61 22.01
CA SER A 279 -0.64 20.13 23.19
C SER A 279 -0.71 21.66 23.23
N ASN A 280 0.25 22.33 22.60
CA ASN A 280 0.30 23.78 22.42
C ASN A 280 -0.57 24.29 21.25
N GLY A 281 -1.34 23.41 20.59
CA GLY A 281 -2.18 23.72 19.42
C GLY A 281 -1.42 23.92 18.10
N LYS A 282 -0.08 23.84 18.11
CA LYS A 282 0.73 23.97 16.89
C LYS A 282 0.71 22.69 16.09
N ARG A 283 0.74 22.84 14.77
CA ARG A 283 0.87 21.71 13.85
C ARG A 283 2.29 21.15 13.92
N GLU A 284 2.42 19.91 14.31
CA GLU A 284 3.68 19.18 14.45
C GLU A 284 3.79 18.08 13.39
N ARG A 285 5.04 17.71 13.09
CA ARG A 285 5.37 16.55 12.26
C ARG A 285 6.02 15.51 13.15
N ILE A 286 5.65 14.25 12.97
CA ILE A 286 6.10 13.15 13.85
C ILE A 286 7.62 13.04 13.99
N ILE A 287 8.38 13.35 12.93
CA ILE A 287 9.85 13.33 12.97
C ILE A 287 10.39 14.37 13.96
N SER A 288 9.91 15.62 13.88
CA SER A 288 10.36 16.69 14.77
C SER A 288 9.98 16.38 16.21
N TYR A 289 8.74 15.95 16.42
CA TYR A 289 8.25 15.55 17.73
C TYR A 289 9.09 14.43 18.38
N VAL A 290 9.36 13.35 17.65
CA VAL A 290 10.16 12.23 18.17
C VAL A 290 11.61 12.65 18.45
N LYS A 291 12.21 13.50 17.60
CA LYS A 291 13.55 14.05 17.86
C LYS A 291 13.58 14.88 19.14
N ASP A 292 12.60 15.78 19.30
CA ASP A 292 12.50 16.62 20.49
C ASP A 292 12.31 15.77 21.76
N LEU A 293 11.47 14.73 21.72
CA LEU A 293 11.30 13.81 22.85
C LEU A 293 12.58 13.04 23.19
N TYR A 294 13.33 12.59 22.18
CA TYR A 294 14.59 11.87 22.37
C TYR A 294 15.68 12.78 22.97
N GLU A 295 15.83 14.01 22.46
CA GLU A 295 16.81 14.98 22.95
C GLU A 295 16.53 15.45 24.38
N ASN A 296 15.27 15.38 24.82
CA ASN A 296 14.85 15.81 26.16
C ASN A 296 14.58 14.64 27.13
N ASP A 297 14.90 13.40 26.76
CA ASP A 297 14.68 12.19 27.56
C ASP A 297 13.22 11.98 28.01
N LYS A 298 12.28 12.17 27.07
CA LYS A 298 10.81 12.10 27.29
C LYS A 298 10.15 11.00 26.47
N LEU A 299 10.82 9.85 26.32
CA LEU A 299 10.34 8.77 25.45
C LEU A 299 9.04 8.11 25.92
N ASP A 300 8.69 8.27 27.20
CA ASP A 300 7.40 7.84 27.74
C ASP A 300 6.20 8.55 27.07
N GLU A 301 6.41 9.71 26.42
CA GLU A 301 5.36 10.49 25.75
C GLU A 301 5.16 10.11 24.27
N VAL A 302 5.99 9.22 23.71
CA VAL A 302 5.93 8.84 22.29
C VAL A 302 4.57 8.26 21.91
N ILE A 303 3.97 7.46 22.79
CA ILE A 303 2.67 6.82 22.57
C ILE A 303 1.55 7.83 22.87
N ASP A 304 0.59 7.96 21.96
CA ASP A 304 -0.55 8.86 22.10
C ASP A 304 -1.39 8.47 23.34
N PRO A 305 -1.50 9.36 24.35
CA PRO A 305 -2.22 9.08 25.58
C PRO A 305 -3.74 9.15 25.40
N SER A 306 -4.24 9.72 24.29
CA SER A 306 -5.68 9.88 24.03
C SER A 306 -6.38 8.56 23.70
N TYR A 307 -5.65 7.45 23.56
CA TYR A 307 -6.23 6.17 23.23
C TYR A 307 -6.59 5.34 24.47
N PRO A 308 -7.79 4.71 24.48
CA PRO A 308 -8.17 3.78 25.52
C PRO A 308 -7.16 2.61 25.61
N ASN A 309 -6.78 2.23 26.83
CA ASN A 309 -5.95 1.06 27.14
C ASN A 309 -4.45 1.10 26.72
N THR A 310 -3.90 2.20 26.20
CA THR A 310 -2.45 2.32 25.92
C THR A 310 -1.65 2.93 27.07
N ALA A 311 -2.26 3.82 27.85
CA ALA A 311 -1.54 4.64 28.82
C ALA A 311 -1.50 4.09 30.25
N LYS A 312 -2.19 2.98 30.57
CA LYS A 312 -2.32 2.57 31.97
C LYS A 312 -1.28 1.57 32.50
N ASP A 313 -0.59 0.77 31.68
CA ASP A 313 0.46 -0.14 32.16
C ASP A 313 1.43 -0.57 31.04
N ILE A 314 2.30 0.31 30.54
CA ILE A 314 3.43 -0.10 29.69
C ILE A 314 4.49 -0.74 30.60
N THR A 315 4.76 -2.02 30.40
CA THR A 315 5.79 -2.76 31.16
C THR A 315 7.19 -2.18 30.92
N THR A 316 8.12 -2.37 31.86
CA THR A 316 9.53 -1.95 31.68
C THR A 316 10.14 -2.51 30.38
N GLY A 317 9.83 -3.76 30.01
CA GLY A 317 10.28 -4.36 28.76
C GLY A 317 9.74 -3.64 27.52
N GLN A 318 8.46 -3.25 27.53
CA GLN A 318 7.87 -2.47 26.44
C GLN A 318 8.46 -1.07 26.33
N ARG A 319 8.84 -0.42 27.44
CA ARG A 319 9.55 0.87 27.40
C ARG A 319 10.91 0.75 26.70
N LEU A 320 11.67 -0.31 27.02
CA LEU A 320 12.94 -0.58 26.34
C LEU A 320 12.74 -0.87 24.84
N GLN A 321 11.65 -1.54 24.47
CA GLN A 321 11.28 -1.72 23.07
C GLN A 321 10.93 -0.39 22.38
N VAL A 322 10.20 0.52 23.05
CA VAL A 322 9.90 1.87 22.54
C VAL A 322 11.20 2.62 22.27
N GLU A 323 12.10 2.67 23.25
CA GLU A 323 13.40 3.33 23.13
C GLU A 323 14.22 2.78 21.96
N ALA A 324 14.35 1.46 21.87
CA ALA A 324 15.08 0.82 20.77
C ALA A 324 14.44 1.10 19.40
N CYS A 325 13.11 1.14 19.31
CA CYS A 325 12.40 1.51 18.09
C CYS A 325 12.57 2.98 17.72
N VAL A 326 12.63 3.89 18.70
CA VAL A 326 12.91 5.32 18.47
C VAL A 326 14.33 5.50 17.92
N VAL A 327 15.33 4.88 18.55
CA VAL A 327 16.72 4.91 18.07
C VAL A 327 16.81 4.36 16.64
N LEU A 328 16.13 3.25 16.36
CA LEU A 328 16.08 2.69 15.00
C LEU A 328 15.44 3.65 14.00
N ALA A 329 14.32 4.32 14.36
CA ALA A 329 13.68 5.30 13.49
C ALA A 329 14.59 6.51 13.23
N LEU A 330 15.29 7.02 14.25
CA LEU A 330 16.25 8.11 14.12
C LEU A 330 17.36 7.76 13.11
N SER A 331 17.91 6.54 13.18
CA SER A 331 18.90 6.05 12.21
C SER A 331 18.37 5.98 10.78
N CYS A 332 17.08 5.69 10.59
CA CYS A 332 16.43 5.70 9.26
C CYS A 332 16.26 7.12 8.69
N TRP A 333 16.32 8.15 9.54
CA TRP A 333 16.13 9.55 9.19
C TRP A 333 17.42 10.34 9.06
N GLU A 334 18.57 9.66 9.04
CA GLU A 334 19.84 10.30 8.79
C GLU A 334 19.84 11.06 7.46
N LYS A 335 20.59 12.16 7.42
CA LYS A 335 20.54 13.09 6.28
C LYS A 335 21.14 12.48 5.02
N ARG A 336 22.24 11.73 5.16
CA ARG A 336 22.90 11.06 4.04
C ARG A 336 22.37 9.64 3.92
N ASP A 337 22.15 9.20 2.70
CA ASP A 337 21.73 7.83 2.38
C ASP A 337 22.65 6.78 3.03
N GLU A 338 23.96 7.01 2.97
CA GLU A 338 25.00 6.10 3.48
C GLU A 338 25.01 5.95 5.01
N ASP A 339 24.44 6.91 5.72
CA ASP A 339 24.32 6.86 7.19
C ASP A 339 23.08 6.09 7.64
N ARG A 340 22.15 5.81 6.72
CA ARG A 340 20.95 5.03 7.01
C ARG A 340 21.28 3.54 6.94
N PRO A 341 20.70 2.72 7.83
CA PRO A 341 20.79 1.28 7.68
C PRO A 341 20.11 0.82 6.39
N LYS A 342 20.63 -0.23 5.76
CA LYS A 342 19.90 -0.93 4.71
C LYS A 342 18.63 -1.56 5.28
N MET A 343 17.58 -1.70 4.47
CA MET A 343 16.31 -2.23 4.96
C MET A 343 16.42 -3.63 5.61
N ILE A 344 17.32 -4.47 5.11
CA ILE A 344 17.62 -5.78 5.72
C ILE A 344 18.19 -5.67 7.14
N GLN A 345 18.96 -4.62 7.45
CA GLN A 345 19.48 -4.36 8.79
C GLN A 345 18.35 -3.85 9.69
N VAL A 346 17.48 -2.98 9.18
CA VAL A 346 16.27 -2.52 9.90
C VAL A 346 15.37 -3.71 10.27
N ALA A 347 15.11 -4.62 9.34
CA ALA A 347 14.31 -5.83 9.59
C ALA A 347 14.95 -6.76 10.64
N LYS A 348 16.28 -6.92 10.60
CA LYS A 348 17.03 -7.69 11.59
C LYS A 348 16.97 -7.06 12.98
N GLU A 349 17.11 -5.75 13.08
CA GLU A 349 17.07 -5.05 14.37
C GLU A 349 15.66 -5.07 14.97
N LEU A 350 14.60 -4.86 14.18
CA LEU A 350 13.22 -5.05 14.65
C LEU A 350 12.98 -6.47 15.16
N LYS A 351 13.51 -7.49 14.46
CA LYS A 351 13.42 -8.87 14.95
C LYS A 351 14.11 -9.02 16.32
N ARG A 352 15.29 -8.42 16.52
CA ARG A 352 15.99 -8.43 17.81
C ARG A 352 15.18 -7.75 18.90
N ILE A 353 14.70 -6.53 18.66
CA ILE A 353 13.86 -5.77 19.61
C ILE A 353 12.67 -6.60 20.09
N ILE A 354 11.99 -7.29 19.17
CA ILE A 354 10.82 -8.13 19.48
C ILE A 354 11.19 -9.37 20.31
N THR A 355 12.39 -9.93 20.13
CA THR A 355 12.82 -11.16 20.84
C THR A 355 13.55 -10.90 22.15
N SER A 356 14.05 -9.68 22.37
CA SER A 356 14.92 -9.35 23.50
C SER A 356 14.19 -8.97 24.80
N PHE A 357 12.87 -8.69 24.75
CA PHE A 357 12.11 -8.16 25.88
C PHE A 357 10.74 -8.80 26.02
#